data_AF-A0AAN8T2X8-F1
#
_entry.id   AF-A0AAN8T2X8-F1
#
_cell.length_a   1.000
_cell.length_b   1.000
_cell.length_c   1.000
_cell.angle_alpha   90.00
_cell.angle_beta   90.00
_cell.angle_gamma   90.00
#
_symmetry.space_group_name_H-M   'P 1'
#
loop_
_entity.id
_entity.type
_entity.pdbx_description
1 polymer ?
#
loop_
_entity_poly.entity_id
_entity_poly.type
_entity_poly.pdbx_seq_one_letter_code
_entity_poly.pdbx_strand_id
1 'polypeptide(L)'
;MTIRWNFTYLMLESAILYQQAYIQYKSIDTSYKHGLSEEEWKRVEMIAQFFKPFYNITTLFSRSQYPTINLYLHNVWKIQKLLEGKKGSIDPVMNEMATSMLKKFKKYWKSYSMILSPAIVLDPRYKLKFVKFTFSKIDREIVEAKVKVVEDHLQLLFKEYYVSSTTISLSGETSNEMRDELEAFDTFDNHLGVL
;
A
#
# COMPACT_ATOMS: atom_id res chain seq x y z
N MET A 1 -1.42 -14.30 -7.39
CA MET A 1 -1.07 -13.50 -8.58
C MET A 1 0.41 -13.15 -8.49
N THR A 2 1.24 -13.73 -9.33
CA THR A 2 2.70 -13.55 -9.31
C THR A 2 3.08 -12.22 -9.94
N ILE A 3 3.56 -11.28 -9.13
CA ILE A 3 3.90 -9.96 -9.64
C ILE A 3 5.29 -10.03 -10.32
N ARG A 4 5.32 -9.75 -11.62
CA ARG A 4 6.49 -9.96 -12.51
C ARG A 4 7.79 -9.33 -12.00
N TRP A 5 7.71 -8.17 -11.34
CA TRP A 5 8.86 -7.48 -10.76
C TRP A 5 9.56 -8.21 -9.59
N ASN A 6 8.88 -9.13 -8.89
CA ASN A 6 9.46 -9.88 -7.78
C ASN A 6 10.42 -10.93 -8.31
N PHE A 7 10.02 -11.61 -9.39
CA PHE A 7 10.90 -12.53 -10.09
C PHE A 7 12.08 -11.80 -10.70
N THR A 8 11.86 -10.64 -11.32
CA THR A 8 12.97 -9.82 -11.82
C THR A 8 13.92 -9.42 -10.69
N TYR A 9 13.42 -8.99 -9.53
CA TYR A 9 14.26 -8.68 -8.37
C TYR A 9 15.10 -9.89 -7.93
N LEU A 10 14.47 -11.04 -7.69
CA LEU A 10 15.15 -12.26 -7.25
C LEU A 10 16.19 -12.73 -8.29
N MET A 11 15.88 -12.62 -9.58
CA MET A 11 16.81 -12.93 -10.65
C MET A 11 18.03 -12.01 -10.61
N LEU A 12 17.83 -10.69 -10.47
CA LEU A 12 18.94 -9.73 -10.40
C LEU A 12 19.76 -9.91 -9.13
N GLU A 13 19.12 -10.12 -7.98
CA GLU A 13 19.80 -10.39 -6.70
C GLU A 13 20.68 -11.66 -6.79
N SER A 14 20.14 -12.73 -7.40
CA SER A 14 20.91 -13.95 -7.66
C SER A 14 22.06 -13.69 -8.64
N ALA A 15 21.83 -12.93 -9.71
CA ALA A 15 22.88 -12.63 -10.70
C ALA A 15 24.04 -11.85 -10.08
N ILE A 16 23.73 -10.87 -9.20
CA ILE A 16 24.72 -10.09 -8.46
C ILE A 16 25.52 -10.99 -7.52
N LEU A 17 24.86 -11.90 -6.79
CA LEU A 17 25.54 -12.85 -5.89
C LEU A 17 26.59 -13.69 -6.62
N TYR A 18 26.32 -14.08 -7.86
CA TYR A 18 27.21 -14.90 -8.69
C TYR A 18 28.03 -14.08 -9.71
N GLN A 19 28.13 -12.76 -9.55
CA GLN A 19 28.83 -11.90 -10.51
C GLN A 19 30.26 -12.37 -10.81
N GLN A 20 31.04 -12.74 -9.78
CA GLN A 20 32.40 -13.23 -9.96
C GLN A 20 32.45 -14.52 -10.77
N ALA A 21 31.50 -15.42 -10.57
CA ALA A 21 31.39 -16.66 -11.34
C ALA A 21 31.10 -16.38 -12.82
N TYR A 22 30.23 -15.40 -13.13
CA TYR A 22 29.97 -14.99 -14.52
C TYR A 22 31.20 -14.36 -15.18
N ILE A 23 31.96 -13.54 -14.44
CA ILE A 23 33.21 -12.93 -14.94
C ILE A 23 34.24 -14.02 -15.23
N GLN A 24 34.43 -14.97 -14.31
CA GLN A 24 35.33 -16.11 -14.50
C GLN A 24 34.88 -16.99 -15.67
N TYR A 25 33.59 -17.29 -15.78
CA TYR A 25 33.05 -18.08 -16.88
C TYR A 25 33.38 -17.46 -18.24
N LYS A 26 33.22 -16.14 -18.39
CA LYS A 26 33.61 -15.40 -19.60
C LYS A 26 35.10 -15.50 -19.92
N SER A 27 35.96 -15.61 -18.90
CA SER A 27 37.40 -15.77 -19.10
C SER A 27 37.80 -17.18 -19.54
N ILE A 28 37.02 -18.20 -19.17
CA ILE A 28 37.27 -19.61 -19.48
C ILE A 28 36.68 -19.98 -20.85
N ASP A 29 35.44 -19.58 -21.11
CA ASP A 29 34.72 -19.87 -22.34
C ASP A 29 34.79 -18.69 -23.30
N THR A 30 35.75 -18.72 -24.22
CA THR A 30 35.94 -17.68 -25.25
C THR A 30 34.77 -17.61 -26.25
N SER A 31 33.90 -18.61 -26.30
CA SER A 31 32.68 -18.59 -27.10
C SER A 31 31.53 -17.82 -26.42
N TYR A 32 31.65 -17.53 -25.12
CA TYR A 32 30.64 -16.81 -24.35
C TYR A 32 30.66 -15.29 -24.63
N LYS A 33 29.82 -14.86 -25.58
CA LYS A 33 29.71 -13.45 -26.03
C LYS A 33 28.76 -12.59 -25.18
N HIS A 34 28.00 -13.17 -24.27
CA HIS A 34 26.90 -12.49 -23.56
C HIS A 34 27.26 -11.98 -22.15
N GLY A 35 28.56 -11.92 -21.82
CA GLY A 35 28.99 -11.43 -20.52
C GLY A 35 28.89 -9.91 -20.40
N LEU A 36 28.16 -9.46 -19.38
CA LEU A 36 27.94 -8.05 -19.04
C LEU A 36 29.26 -7.29 -18.83
N SER A 37 29.29 -6.01 -19.22
CA SER A 37 30.37 -5.07 -18.89
C SER A 37 30.31 -4.65 -17.42
N GLU A 38 31.37 -3.99 -16.92
CA GLU A 38 31.39 -3.45 -15.56
C GLU A 38 30.28 -2.40 -15.35
N GLU A 39 30.03 -1.56 -16.35
CA GLU A 39 28.98 -0.55 -16.35
C GLU A 39 27.58 -1.20 -16.34
N GLU A 40 27.41 -2.30 -17.07
CA GLU A 40 26.15 -3.04 -17.08
C GLU A 40 25.88 -3.73 -15.73
N TRP A 41 26.91 -4.26 -15.07
CA TRP A 41 26.81 -4.78 -13.70
C TRP A 41 26.42 -3.69 -12.70
N LYS A 42 27.04 -2.50 -12.77
CA LYS A 42 26.65 -1.34 -11.96
C LYS A 42 25.19 -0.96 -12.19
N ARG A 43 24.70 -1.05 -13.44
CA ARG A 43 23.29 -0.82 -13.77
C ARG A 43 22.37 -1.90 -13.19
N VAL A 44 22.76 -3.18 -13.26
CA VAL A 44 22.03 -4.31 -12.65
C VAL A 44 21.85 -4.09 -11.15
N GLU A 45 22.91 -3.71 -10.44
CA GLU A 45 22.85 -3.39 -9.01
C GLU A 45 21.89 -2.23 -8.72
N MET A 46 21.97 -1.16 -9.52
CA MET A 46 21.10 0.01 -9.38
C MET A 46 19.61 -0.36 -9.54
N ILE A 47 19.29 -1.20 -10.53
CA ILE A 47 17.93 -1.69 -10.78
C ILE A 47 17.47 -2.62 -9.65
N ALA A 48 18.34 -3.53 -9.18
CA ALA A 48 18.02 -4.42 -8.07
C ALA A 48 17.70 -3.64 -6.79
N GLN A 49 18.52 -2.64 -6.46
CA GLN A 49 18.28 -1.75 -5.32
C GLN A 49 16.97 -0.97 -5.47
N PHE A 50 16.62 -0.54 -6.68
CA PHE A 50 15.34 0.10 -6.95
C PHE A 50 14.15 -0.83 -6.75
N PHE A 51 14.27 -2.11 -7.14
CA PHE A 51 13.20 -3.11 -6.98
C PHE A 51 13.05 -3.68 -5.56
N LYS A 52 14.11 -3.65 -4.74
CA LYS A 52 14.12 -4.21 -3.39
C LYS A 52 12.93 -3.75 -2.51
N PRO A 53 12.57 -2.45 -2.44
CA PRO A 53 11.46 -2.02 -1.61
C PRO A 53 10.10 -2.56 -2.10
N PHE A 54 9.93 -2.72 -3.41
CA PHE A 54 8.71 -3.29 -3.97
C PHE A 54 8.57 -4.77 -3.67
N TYR A 55 9.68 -5.51 -3.75
CA TYR A 55 9.73 -6.91 -3.34
C TYR A 55 9.37 -7.07 -1.86
N ASN A 56 9.98 -6.27 -0.97
CA ASN A 56 9.70 -6.31 0.47
C ASN A 56 8.22 -5.98 0.79
N ILE A 57 7.64 -5.00 0.11
CA ILE A 57 6.23 -4.61 0.32
C ILE A 57 5.29 -5.69 -0.22
N THR A 58 5.59 -6.25 -1.40
CA THR A 58 4.75 -7.30 -1.99
C THR A 58 4.78 -8.57 -1.14
N THR A 59 5.96 -8.97 -0.66
CA THR A 59 6.10 -10.12 0.24
C THR A 59 5.40 -9.88 1.57
N LEU A 60 5.45 -8.65 2.12
CA LEU A 60 4.66 -8.27 3.29
C LEU A 60 3.16 -8.49 3.07
N PHE A 61 2.60 -8.03 1.95
CA PHE A 61 1.18 -8.23 1.61
C PHE A 61 0.82 -9.67 1.24
N SER A 62 1.80 -10.49 0.87
CA SER A 62 1.59 -11.90 0.52
C SER A 62 1.57 -12.81 1.76
N ARG A 63 1.86 -12.29 2.95
CA ARG A 63 1.77 -13.04 4.21
C ARG A 63 0.30 -13.22 4.60
N SER A 64 -0.09 -14.46 4.89
CA SER A 64 -1.46 -14.84 5.24
C SER A 64 -1.76 -14.86 6.74
N GLN A 65 -0.75 -14.61 7.59
CA GLN A 65 -0.86 -14.83 9.04
C GLN A 65 -1.58 -13.71 9.80
N TYR A 66 -1.80 -12.55 9.20
CA TYR A 66 -2.47 -11.42 9.84
C TYR A 66 -3.10 -10.48 8.80
N PRO A 67 -4.15 -9.73 9.16
CA PRO A 67 -4.71 -8.71 8.28
C PRO A 67 -3.63 -7.68 7.90
N THR A 68 -3.31 -7.56 6.61
CA THR A 68 -2.30 -6.62 6.10
C THR A 68 -2.91 -5.33 5.53
N ILE A 69 -4.24 -5.26 5.47
CA ILE A 69 -4.99 -4.19 4.80
C ILE A 69 -4.76 -2.82 5.44
N ASN A 70 -4.61 -2.78 6.75
CA ASN A 70 -4.25 -1.60 7.53
C ASN A 70 -2.85 -1.03 7.18
N LEU A 71 -1.92 -1.88 6.74
CA LEU A 71 -0.58 -1.46 6.33
C LEU A 71 -0.55 -0.90 4.89
N TYR A 72 -1.67 -0.97 4.17
CA TYR A 72 -1.75 -0.64 2.75
C TYR A 72 -1.31 0.80 2.47
N LEU A 73 -1.93 1.78 3.12
CA LEU A 73 -1.73 3.21 2.86
C LEU A 73 -0.26 3.62 2.99
N HIS A 74 0.37 3.21 4.10
CA HIS A 74 1.75 3.56 4.40
C HIS A 74 2.73 2.98 3.36
N ASN A 75 2.59 1.70 3.04
CA ASN A 75 3.48 1.04 2.09
C ASN A 75 3.28 1.55 0.65
N VAL A 76 2.04 1.85 0.27
CA VAL A 76 1.72 2.41 -1.04
C VAL A 76 2.29 3.82 -1.18
N TRP A 77 2.19 4.64 -0.13
CA TRP A 77 2.84 5.95 -0.09
C TRP A 77 4.37 5.84 -0.21
N LYS A 78 4.99 4.88 0.46
CA LYS A 78 6.44 4.60 0.34
C LYS A 78 6.84 4.27 -1.09
N ILE A 79 6.06 3.45 -1.79
CA ILE A 79 6.26 3.14 -3.22
C ILE A 79 6.17 4.41 -4.06
N GLN A 80 5.13 5.23 -3.84
CA GLN A 80 4.96 6.46 -4.59
C GLN A 80 6.16 7.40 -4.43
N LYS A 81 6.63 7.59 -3.20
CA LYS A 81 7.78 8.44 -2.91
C LYS A 81 9.05 7.97 -3.60
N LEU A 82 9.26 6.65 -3.62
CA LEU A 82 10.40 6.06 -4.30
C LEU A 82 10.33 6.26 -5.83
N LEU A 83 9.15 6.11 -6.42
CA LEU A 83 8.92 6.37 -7.85
C LEU A 83 9.10 7.86 -8.21
N GLU A 84 8.57 8.76 -7.38
CA GLU A 84 8.74 10.20 -7.55
C GLU A 84 10.20 10.63 -7.43
N GLY A 85 10.95 10.08 -6.48
CA GLY A 85 12.36 10.41 -6.29
C GLY A 85 13.29 9.87 -7.38
N LYS A 86 12.87 8.83 -8.11
CA LYS A 86 13.62 8.29 -9.26
C LYS A 86 13.16 8.87 -10.61
N LYS A 87 11.99 9.49 -10.66
CA LYS A 87 11.57 10.29 -11.80
C LYS A 87 12.50 11.51 -11.93
N GLY A 88 13.04 11.73 -13.12
CA GLY A 88 14.03 12.78 -13.36
C GLY A 88 15.45 12.40 -12.94
N SER A 89 15.74 11.10 -12.73
CA SER A 89 17.12 10.66 -12.55
C SER A 89 17.98 10.98 -13.77
N ILE A 90 19.28 11.22 -13.54
CA ILE A 90 20.27 11.45 -14.59
C ILE A 90 20.39 10.21 -15.50
N ASP A 91 20.31 9.00 -14.93
CA ASP A 91 20.28 7.78 -15.71
C ASP A 91 18.95 7.69 -16.50
N PRO A 92 19.00 7.67 -17.85
CA PRO A 92 17.80 7.67 -18.69
C PRO A 92 16.93 6.43 -18.51
N VAL A 93 17.54 5.26 -18.29
CA VAL A 93 16.85 3.97 -18.15
C VAL A 93 16.05 3.97 -16.84
N MET A 94 16.66 4.43 -15.75
CA MET A 94 15.99 4.57 -14.45
C MET A 94 14.85 5.59 -14.52
N ASN A 95 15.04 6.71 -15.22
CA ASN A 95 14.03 7.74 -15.35
C ASN A 95 12.81 7.22 -16.14
N GLU A 96 13.06 6.56 -17.27
CA GLU A 96 12.01 5.96 -18.09
C GLU A 96 11.26 4.88 -17.30
N MET A 97 11.99 3.99 -16.62
CA MET A 97 11.41 2.93 -15.80
C MET A 97 10.54 3.50 -14.67
N ALA A 98 11.06 4.44 -13.89
CA ALA A 98 10.32 5.08 -12.80
C ALA A 98 9.10 5.83 -13.32
N THR A 99 9.21 6.54 -14.45
CA THR A 99 8.10 7.27 -15.07
C THR A 99 6.99 6.31 -15.53
N SER A 100 7.34 5.23 -16.21
CA SER A 100 6.39 4.20 -16.68
C SER A 100 5.69 3.51 -15.52
N MET A 101 6.44 3.15 -14.47
CA MET A 101 5.89 2.54 -13.26
C MET A 101 4.99 3.52 -12.49
N LEU A 102 5.37 4.79 -12.35
CA LEU A 102 4.56 5.81 -11.69
C LEU A 102 3.23 6.04 -12.41
N LYS A 103 3.23 6.03 -13.75
CA LYS A 103 1.99 6.13 -14.54
C LYS A 103 1.03 4.97 -14.25
N LYS A 104 1.54 3.73 -14.24
CA LYS A 104 0.74 2.54 -13.90
C LYS A 104 0.26 2.58 -12.46
N PHE A 105 1.13 2.96 -11.53
CA PHE A 105 0.81 3.10 -10.12
C PHE A 105 -0.33 4.08 -9.89
N LYS A 106 -0.27 5.30 -10.45
CA LYS A 106 -1.33 6.30 -10.33
C LYS A 106 -2.67 5.81 -10.88
N LYS A 107 -2.64 5.06 -12.00
CA LYS A 107 -3.84 4.44 -12.59
C LYS A 107 -4.52 3.48 -11.62
N TYR A 108 -3.77 2.53 -11.04
CA TYR A 108 -4.33 1.56 -10.10
C TYR A 108 -4.76 2.20 -8.77
N TRP A 109 -3.98 3.15 -8.27
CA TRP A 109 -4.27 3.86 -7.04
C TRP A 109 -5.66 4.53 -7.05
N LYS A 110 -6.03 5.16 -8.17
CA LYS A 110 -7.34 5.82 -8.32
C LYS A 110 -8.51 4.87 -8.03
N SER A 111 -8.37 3.59 -8.38
CA SER A 111 -9.42 2.58 -8.17
C SER A 111 -9.40 1.97 -6.77
N TYR A 112 -8.22 1.56 -6.27
CA TYR A 112 -8.13 0.79 -5.03
C TYR A 112 -8.13 1.63 -3.76
N SER A 113 -7.74 2.90 -3.85
CA SER A 113 -7.63 3.75 -2.67
C SER A 113 -8.95 3.95 -1.93
N MET A 114 -10.08 3.98 -2.65
CA MET A 114 -11.41 4.16 -2.04
C MET A 114 -11.88 2.93 -1.26
N ILE A 115 -11.65 1.73 -1.81
CA ILE A 115 -12.11 0.46 -1.20
C ILE A 115 -11.28 0.14 0.06
N LEU A 116 -9.99 0.46 0.04
CA LEU A 116 -9.07 0.09 1.12
C LEU A 116 -9.05 1.13 2.26
N SER A 117 -9.53 2.36 2.00
CA SER A 117 -9.56 3.43 3.00
C SER A 117 -10.43 3.14 4.22
N PRO A 118 -11.67 2.62 4.11
CA PRO A 118 -12.48 2.23 5.27
C PRO A 118 -11.75 1.24 6.19
N ALA A 119 -11.10 0.21 5.63
CA ALA A 119 -10.37 -0.79 6.41
C ALA A 119 -9.19 -0.20 7.20
N ILE A 120 -8.62 0.92 6.76
CA ILE A 120 -7.59 1.64 7.50
C ILE A 120 -8.22 2.45 8.64
N VAL A 121 -9.38 3.08 8.43
CA VAL A 121 -10.08 3.83 9.49
C VAL A 121 -10.55 2.90 10.62
N LEU A 122 -10.87 1.65 10.28
CA LEU A 122 -11.24 0.62 11.27
C LEU A 122 -10.05 0.09 12.08
N ASP A 123 -8.80 0.34 11.68
CA ASP A 123 -7.65 0.05 12.54
C ASP A 123 -7.61 1.10 13.65
N PRO A 124 -7.68 0.73 14.95
CA PRO A 124 -7.76 1.68 16.06
C PRO A 124 -6.62 2.72 16.10
N ARG A 125 -5.47 2.38 15.50
CA ARG A 125 -4.28 3.25 15.44
C ARG A 125 -4.42 4.36 14.40
N TYR A 126 -5.30 4.21 13.43
CA TYR A 126 -5.49 5.17 12.35
C TYR A 126 -6.91 5.74 12.42
N LYS A 127 -7.04 7.03 12.14
CA LYS A 127 -8.34 7.73 12.12
C LYS A 127 -8.59 8.30 10.73
N LEU A 128 -9.81 8.77 10.46
CA LEU A 128 -10.15 9.43 9.20
C LEU A 128 -9.19 10.59 8.87
N LYS A 129 -8.67 11.30 9.90
CA LYS A 129 -7.63 12.32 9.76
C LYS A 129 -6.36 11.81 9.06
N PHE A 130 -5.95 10.57 9.30
CA PHE A 130 -4.80 9.94 8.64
C PHE A 130 -5.08 9.67 7.16
N VAL A 131 -6.28 9.17 6.83
CA VAL A 131 -6.70 8.96 5.45
C VAL A 131 -6.73 10.30 4.69
N LYS A 132 -7.32 11.35 5.28
CA LYS A 132 -7.31 12.71 4.74
C LYS A 132 -5.89 13.23 4.48
N PHE A 133 -4.99 13.05 5.46
CA PHE A 133 -3.58 13.42 5.31
C PHE A 133 -2.94 12.71 4.11
N THR A 134 -3.10 11.39 3.99
CA THR A 134 -2.47 10.66 2.87
C THR A 134 -3.04 11.04 1.51
N PHE A 135 -4.36 11.22 1.39
CA PHE A 135 -4.96 11.72 0.15
C PHE A 135 -4.41 13.09 -0.23
N SER A 136 -4.22 14.00 0.73
CA SER A 136 -3.64 15.33 0.48
C SER A 136 -2.21 15.30 -0.07
N LYS A 137 -1.45 14.24 0.24
CA LYS A 137 -0.09 14.08 -0.28
C LYS A 137 -0.06 13.49 -1.68
N ILE A 138 -1.15 12.87 -2.13
CA ILE A 138 -1.20 12.15 -3.40
C ILE A 138 -1.98 12.94 -4.45
N ASP A 139 -3.12 13.53 -4.06
CA ASP A 139 -4.07 14.19 -4.95
C ASP A 139 -4.83 15.27 -4.18
N ARG A 140 -4.36 16.52 -4.24
CA ARG A 140 -4.86 17.65 -3.43
C ARG A 140 -6.25 18.14 -3.85
N GLU A 141 -6.63 17.97 -5.11
CA GLU A 141 -7.84 18.59 -5.66
C GLU A 141 -9.12 17.81 -5.30
N ILE A 142 -9.00 16.51 -5.02
CA ILE A 142 -10.15 15.61 -4.82
C ILE A 142 -10.16 15.01 -3.41
N VAL A 143 -9.40 15.59 -2.46
CA VAL A 143 -9.29 15.05 -1.09
C VAL A 143 -10.63 15.01 -0.40
N GLU A 144 -11.35 16.14 -0.37
CA GLU A 144 -12.57 16.26 0.43
C GLU A 144 -13.67 15.34 -0.09
N ALA A 145 -13.84 15.29 -1.41
CA ALA A 145 -14.79 14.38 -2.05
C ALA A 145 -14.44 12.91 -1.76
N LYS A 146 -13.15 12.53 -1.79
CA LYS A 146 -12.74 11.16 -1.48
C LYS A 146 -12.93 10.79 -0.01
N VAL A 147 -12.61 11.70 0.90
CA VAL A 147 -12.80 11.50 2.34
C VAL A 147 -14.28 11.36 2.68
N LYS A 148 -15.14 12.19 2.09
CA LYS A 148 -16.59 12.10 2.27
C LYS A 148 -17.15 10.74 1.84
N VAL A 149 -16.75 10.23 0.66
CA VAL A 149 -17.20 8.91 0.22
C VAL A 149 -16.72 7.79 1.16
N VAL A 150 -15.52 7.91 1.74
CA VAL A 150 -15.03 6.95 2.74
C VAL A 150 -15.87 7.01 4.02
N GLU A 151 -16.24 8.21 4.46
CA GLU A 151 -17.13 8.42 5.59
C GLU A 151 -18.54 7.86 5.34
N ASP A 152 -19.12 8.15 4.17
CA ASP A 152 -20.42 7.61 3.76
C ASP A 152 -20.40 6.07 3.74
N HIS A 153 -19.32 5.44 3.26
CA HIS A 153 -19.14 3.99 3.31
C HIS A 153 -19.05 3.45 4.74
N LEU A 154 -18.36 4.15 5.65
CA LEU A 154 -18.28 3.74 7.06
C LEU A 154 -19.63 3.86 7.75
N GLN A 155 -20.38 4.92 7.48
CA GLN A 155 -21.74 5.10 8.00
C GLN A 155 -22.69 4.02 7.48
N LEU A 156 -22.59 3.65 6.20
CA LEU A 156 -23.38 2.57 5.62
C LEU A 156 -23.08 1.23 6.31
N LEU A 157 -21.79 0.90 6.47
CA LEU A 157 -21.37 -0.32 7.18
C LEU A 157 -21.85 -0.34 8.64
N PHE A 158 -21.77 0.80 9.33
CA PHE A 158 -22.26 0.93 10.70
C PHE A 158 -23.78 0.70 10.76
N LYS A 159 -24.54 1.31 9.85
CA LYS A 159 -26.00 1.14 9.77
C LYS A 159 -26.38 -0.32 9.53
N GLU A 160 -25.71 -1.00 8.60
CA GLU A 160 -25.95 -2.41 8.31
C GLU A 160 -25.64 -3.31 9.52
N TYR A 161 -24.53 -3.05 10.21
CA TYR A 161 -24.17 -3.76 11.44
C TYR A 161 -25.20 -3.52 12.55
N TYR A 162 -25.61 -2.27 12.76
CA TYR A 162 -26.59 -1.90 13.78
C TYR A 162 -27.96 -2.57 13.57
N VAL A 163 -28.46 -2.58 12.32
CA VAL A 163 -29.69 -3.28 11.95
C VAL A 163 -29.55 -4.79 12.17
N SER A 164 -28.42 -5.37 11.78
CA SER A 164 -28.15 -6.81 11.97
C SER A 164 -28.07 -7.19 13.46
N SER A 165 -27.41 -6.37 14.28
CA SER A 165 -27.36 -6.53 15.73
C SER A 165 -28.76 -6.46 16.33
N THR A 166 -29.57 -5.49 15.93
CA THR A 166 -30.95 -5.34 16.43
C THR A 166 -31.84 -6.53 16.06
N THR A 167 -31.66 -7.07 14.85
CA THR A 167 -32.43 -8.24 14.36
C THR A 167 -32.01 -9.53 15.08
N ILE A 168 -30.73 -9.66 15.46
CA ILE A 168 -30.22 -10.77 16.27
C ILE A 168 -30.71 -10.64 17.72
N SER A 169 -30.70 -9.42 18.30
CA SER A 169 -31.25 -9.15 19.64
C SER A 169 -32.77 -9.37 19.72
N LEU A 170 -33.50 -9.29 18.60
CA LEU A 170 -34.93 -9.59 18.53
C LEU A 170 -35.25 -11.10 18.39
N SER A 171 -34.24 -11.94 18.14
CA SER A 171 -34.39 -13.41 18.07
C SER A 171 -33.83 -14.16 19.28
N GLY A 172 -33.18 -13.46 20.22
CA GLY A 172 -32.85 -13.95 21.57
C GLY A 172 -33.44 -13.01 22.62
N GLU A 173 -34.47 -13.45 23.33
CA GLU A 173 -35.33 -12.62 24.19
C GLU A 173 -34.61 -11.84 25.31
N THR A 174 -35.08 -10.60 25.51
CA THR A 174 -35.17 -9.83 26.77
C THR A 174 -33.92 -9.65 27.66
N SER A 175 -33.35 -8.44 27.66
CA SER A 175 -32.97 -7.75 28.92
C SER A 175 -32.73 -6.24 28.70
N ASN A 176 -33.27 -5.43 29.61
CA ASN A 176 -33.39 -3.97 29.58
C ASN A 176 -32.07 -3.18 29.79
N GLU A 177 -30.90 -3.79 29.59
CA GLU A 177 -29.61 -3.15 29.96
C GLU A 177 -29.02 -2.24 28.86
N MET A 178 -29.36 -2.45 27.58
CA MET A 178 -28.82 -1.62 26.48
C MET A 178 -29.38 -0.20 26.42
N ARG A 179 -30.48 0.10 27.14
CA ARG A 179 -31.12 1.42 27.12
C ARG A 179 -30.32 2.45 27.94
N ASP A 180 -29.66 2.00 29.00
CA ASP A 180 -28.92 2.87 29.92
C ASP A 180 -27.55 3.29 29.36
N GLU A 181 -26.91 2.47 28.52
CA GLU A 181 -25.63 2.82 27.87
C GLU A 181 -25.80 3.85 26.74
N LEU A 182 -26.95 3.85 26.05
CA LEU A 182 -27.27 4.84 25.00
C LEU A 182 -27.48 6.24 25.59
N GLU A 183 -28.14 6.35 26.75
CA GLU A 183 -28.30 7.64 27.44
C GLU A 183 -26.96 8.17 27.98
N ALA A 184 -26.06 7.29 28.44
CA ALA A 184 -24.74 7.69 28.90
C ALA A 184 -23.84 8.23 27.77
N PHE A 185 -23.96 7.68 26.55
CA PHE A 185 -23.18 8.13 25.39
C PHE A 185 -23.71 9.44 24.80
N ASP A 186 -25.03 9.60 24.68
CA ASP A 186 -25.66 10.85 24.22
C ASP A 186 -25.42 12.03 25.19
N THR A 187 -25.26 11.73 26.49
CA THR A 187 -24.90 12.74 27.49
C THR A 187 -23.43 13.17 27.38
N PHE A 188 -22.54 12.27 26.94
CA PHE A 188 -21.11 12.55 26.79
C PHE A 188 -20.82 13.44 25.57
N ASP A 189 -21.48 13.21 24.44
CA ASP A 189 -21.31 14.03 23.22
C ASP A 189 -21.85 15.46 23.39
N ASN A 190 -22.90 15.65 24.21
CA ASN A 190 -23.44 16.98 24.49
C ASN A 190 -22.54 17.85 25.39
N HIS A 191 -21.60 17.27 26.14
CA HIS A 191 -20.66 18.02 26.99
C HIS A 191 -19.37 18.47 26.26
N LEU A 192 -19.11 17.99 25.05
CA LEU A 192 -17.96 18.38 24.23
C LEU A 192 -18.26 19.52 23.24
N GLY A 193 -19.51 19.98 23.17
CA GLY A 193 -19.95 21.07 22.28
C GLY A 193 -19.88 22.48 22.87
N VAL A 194 -19.41 22.65 24.11
CA VAL A 194 -19.27 23.96 24.75
C VAL A 194 -17.92 24.06 25.46
N LEU A 195 -16.84 24.16 24.68
CA LEU A 195 -15.56 24.84 24.97
C LEU A 195 -14.79 24.98 23.64
#